data_AF-A0A9E4CEX7-F1
#
_entry.id   AF-A0A9E4CEX7-F1
#
_cell.length_a   1.000
_cell.length_b   1.000
_cell.length_c   1.000
_cell.angle_alpha   90.00
_cell.angle_beta   90.00
_cell.angle_gamma   90.00
#
_symmetry.space_group_name_H-M   'P 1'
#
loop_
_entity.id
_entity.type
_entity.pdbx_description
1 polymer ?
#
loop_
_entity_poly.entity_id
_entity_poly.type
_entity_poly.pdbx_seq_one_letter_code
_entity_poly.pdbx_strand_id
1 'polypeptide(L)'
;NRIRRRIPFSDVDGAEAWFAKPEDVIIGKLMAWQEGKSIKHETDIRDILISVRLGDDPEISRDFDVNYVTEWTRTAGEELESFWIYLQNLAALH
;
A
#
# COMPACT_ATOMS: atom_id res chain seq x y z
N ASN A 1 -5.80 -3.71 10.97
CA ASN A 1 -5.00 -4.91 11.33
C ASN A 1 -3.54 -4.48 11.52
N ARG A 2 -2.70 -5.19 12.28
CA ARG A 2 -1.26 -4.84 12.42
C ARG A 2 -0.39 -6.08 12.19
N ILE A 3 0.77 -5.90 11.55
CA ILE A 3 1.80 -6.93 11.33
C ILE A 3 2.94 -6.68 12.32
N ARG A 4 3.46 -7.73 12.98
CA ARG A 4 4.64 -7.66 13.85
C ARG A 4 5.89 -7.91 13.00
N ARG A 5 6.91 -7.05 13.10
CA ARG A 5 8.19 -7.20 12.37
C ARG A 5 9.39 -6.91 13.23
N ARG A 6 10.51 -7.56 12.94
CA ARG A 6 11.80 -7.27 13.57
C ARG A 6 12.55 -6.23 12.75
N ILE A 7 12.84 -5.06 13.34
CA ILE A 7 13.65 -4.02 12.72
C ILE A 7 15.10 -4.26 13.12
N PRO A 8 16.04 -4.44 12.18
CA PRO A 8 17.45 -4.50 12.50
C PRO A 8 17.93 -3.15 13.01
N PHE A 9 18.54 -3.13 14.20
CA PHE A 9 19.33 -1.99 14.68
C PHE A 9 20.80 -2.34 14.50
N SER A 10 21.64 -1.33 14.20
CA SER A 10 23.05 -1.53 13.83
C SER A 10 23.87 -2.27 14.88
N ASP A 11 23.44 -2.27 16.16
CA ASP A 11 24.24 -2.75 17.29
C ASP A 11 23.48 -3.60 18.33
N VAL A 12 22.22 -3.99 18.06
CA VAL A 12 21.42 -4.81 18.99
C VAL A 12 20.56 -5.80 18.21
N ASP A 13 20.37 -7.00 18.78
CA ASP A 13 19.36 -7.96 18.35
C ASP A 13 18.05 -7.20 18.05
N GLY A 14 17.69 -7.11 16.76
CA GLY A 14 16.68 -6.17 16.27
C GLY A 14 15.39 -6.18 17.09
N ALA A 15 14.74 -5.02 17.23
CA ALA A 15 13.53 -4.89 18.05
C ALA A 15 12.27 -5.22 17.24
N GLU A 16 11.25 -5.76 17.89
CA GLU A 16 9.97 -6.01 17.24
C GLU A 16 9.05 -4.79 17.31
N ALA A 17 8.53 -4.37 16.15
CA ALA A 17 7.60 -3.27 16.00
C ALA A 17 6.32 -3.73 15.29
N TRP A 18 5.20 -3.09 15.63
CA TRP A 18 3.91 -3.33 15.00
C TRP A 18 3.69 -2.32 13.88
N PHE A 19 3.64 -2.79 12.65
CA PHE A 19 3.37 -2.00 11.46
C PHE A 19 1.93 -2.14 11.01
N ALA A 20 1.38 -1.09 10.40
CA ALA A 20 0.15 -1.20 9.65
C ALA A 20 0.37 -2.12 8.45
N LYS A 21 -0.68 -2.85 8.07
CA LYS A 21 -0.69 -3.60 6.82
C LYS A 21 -0.54 -2.64 5.63
N PRO A 22 0.22 -2.99 4.58
CA PRO A 22 0.34 -2.15 3.38
C PRO A 22 -1.01 -1.79 2.77
N GLU A 23 -1.99 -2.70 2.81
CA GLU A 23 -3.36 -2.46 2.39
C GLU A 23 -4.05 -1.37 3.21
N ASP A 24 -3.90 -1.42 4.54
CA ASP A 24 -4.46 -0.42 5.46
C ASP A 24 -3.82 0.97 5.19
N VAL A 25 -2.52 1.00 4.86
CA VAL A 25 -1.81 2.24 4.47
C VAL A 25 -2.34 2.78 3.14
N ILE A 26 -2.54 1.92 2.13
CA ILE A 26 -3.08 2.32 0.83
C ILE A 26 -4.51 2.86 0.98
N ILE A 27 -5.37 2.17 1.73
CA ILE A 27 -6.75 2.61 2.01
C ILE A 27 -6.74 4.00 2.65
N GLY A 28 -5.90 4.23 3.68
CA GLY A 28 -5.79 5.54 4.31
C GLY A 28 -5.36 6.65 3.33
N LYS A 29 -4.47 6.34 2.38
CA LYS A 29 -4.05 7.27 1.34
C LYS A 29 -5.15 7.52 0.29
N LEU A 30 -5.93 6.50 -0.07
CA LEU A 30 -7.07 6.62 -0.97
C LEU A 30 -8.16 7.52 -0.35
N MET A 31 -8.44 7.35 0.94
CA MET A 31 -9.37 8.22 1.67
C MET A 31 -8.88 9.68 1.68
N ALA A 32 -7.61 9.91 2.03
CA ALA A 32 -7.03 11.26 2.01
C ALA A 32 -7.01 11.88 0.60
N TRP A 33 -6.76 11.06 -0.42
CA TRP A 33 -6.88 11.51 -1.82
C TRP A 33 -8.31 11.89 -2.18
N GLN A 34 -9.32 11.16 -1.71
CA GLN A 34 -10.71 11.51 -1.99
C GLN A 34 -11.08 12.90 -1.47
N GLU A 35 -10.52 13.31 -0.34
CA GLU A 35 -10.76 14.62 0.28
C GLU A 35 -10.01 15.77 -0.41
N GLY A 36 -8.75 15.53 -0.83
CA GLY A 36 -7.85 16.62 -1.27
C GLY A 36 -7.21 16.46 -2.64
N LYS A 37 -7.41 15.34 -3.33
CA LYS A 37 -6.91 15.01 -4.68
C LYS A 37 -5.39 15.25 -4.85
N SER A 38 -4.64 15.01 -3.78
CA SER A 38 -3.20 15.29 -3.74
C SER A 38 -2.38 14.27 -4.55
N ILE A 39 -1.55 14.78 -5.46
CA ILE A 39 -0.58 14.01 -6.26
C ILE A 39 0.41 13.26 -5.36
N LYS A 40 0.67 13.77 -4.15
CA LYS A 40 1.54 13.08 -3.19
C LYS A 40 0.99 11.71 -2.81
N HIS A 41 -0.33 11.60 -2.63
CA HIS A 41 -0.95 10.31 -2.27
C HIS A 41 -0.94 9.33 -3.45
N GLU A 42 -1.13 9.82 -4.67
CA GLU A 42 -0.94 9.03 -5.89
C GLU A 42 0.48 8.44 -5.96
N THR A 43 1.49 9.30 -5.81
CA THR A 43 2.91 8.89 -5.84
C THR A 43 3.21 7.86 -4.76
N ASP A 44 2.80 8.13 -3.52
CA ASP A 44 3.04 7.23 -2.40
C ASP A 44 2.38 5.85 -2.62
N ILE A 45 1.14 5.79 -3.16
CA ILE A 45 0.47 4.50 -3.42
C ILE A 45 1.17 3.75 -4.56
N ARG A 46 1.52 4.45 -5.64
CA ARG A 46 2.23 3.86 -6.78
C ARG A 46 3.56 3.25 -6.33
N ASP A 47 4.34 3.95 -5.53
CA ASP A 47 5.66 3.48 -5.09
C ASP A 47 5.54 2.21 -4.21
N ILE A 48 4.49 2.13 -3.36
CA ILE A 48 4.17 0.90 -2.62
C ILE A 48 3.84 -0.25 -3.58
N LEU A 49 3.01 -0.01 -4.59
CA LEU A 49 2.63 -1.04 -5.57
C LEU A 49 3.83 -1.54 -6.38
N ILE A 50 4.73 -0.64 -6.79
CA ILE A 50 5.98 -0.99 -7.47
C ILE A 50 6.85 -1.85 -6.56
N SER A 51 7.05 -1.44 -5.30
CA SER A 51 7.89 -2.17 -4.35
C SER A 51 7.38 -3.59 -4.07
N VAL A 52 6.05 -3.74 -3.89
CA VAL A 52 5.38 -5.04 -3.78
C VAL A 52 5.62 -5.90 -5.03
N ARG A 53 5.50 -5.30 -6.22
CA ARG A 53 5.66 -6.01 -7.48
C ARG A 53 7.11 -6.47 -7.72
N LEU A 54 8.08 -5.61 -7.40
CA LEU A 54 9.50 -5.90 -7.56
C LEU A 54 10.02 -6.87 -6.49
N GLY A 55 9.25 -7.10 -5.43
CA GLY A 55 9.66 -8.02 -4.37
C GLY A 55 10.71 -7.43 -3.43
N ASP A 56 10.82 -6.10 -3.33
CA ASP A 56 11.88 -5.42 -2.56
C ASP A 56 11.88 -5.88 -1.08
N ASP A 57 10.69 -6.09 -0.54
CA ASP A 57 10.47 -6.76 0.74
C ASP A 57 9.69 -8.06 0.47
N PRO A 58 10.34 -9.24 0.54
CA PRO A 58 9.72 -10.52 0.22
C PRO A 58 8.53 -10.89 1.11
N GLU A 59 8.49 -10.43 2.36
CA GLU A 59 7.41 -10.73 3.30
C GLU A 59 6.19 -9.86 2.98
N ILE A 60 6.40 -8.55 2.74
CA ILE A 60 5.35 -7.64 2.26
C ILE A 60 4.76 -8.14 0.94
N SER A 61 5.64 -8.47 0.00
CA SER A 61 5.24 -8.77 -1.37
C SER A 61 4.44 -10.07 -1.46
N ARG A 62 4.77 -11.05 -0.62
CA ARG A 62 4.03 -12.32 -0.53
C ARG A 62 2.66 -12.16 0.12
N ASP A 63 2.57 -11.31 1.15
CA ASP A 63 1.38 -11.21 1.99
C ASP A 63 0.43 -10.07 1.56
N PHE A 64 0.80 -9.28 0.53
CA PHE A 64 -0.03 -8.20 -0.01
C PHE A 64 -1.24 -8.74 -0.76
N ASP A 65 -2.43 -8.37 -0.30
CA ASP A 65 -3.70 -8.70 -0.94
C ASP A 65 -4.25 -7.52 -1.74
N VAL A 66 -3.97 -7.51 -3.04
CA VAL A 66 -4.49 -6.51 -3.98
C VAL A 66 -6.02 -6.58 -4.14
N ASN A 67 -6.61 -7.77 -3.95
CA ASN A 67 -8.06 -7.94 -4.11
C ASN A 67 -8.81 -7.30 -2.96
N TYR A 68 -8.27 -7.36 -1.74
CA TYR A 68 -8.86 -6.68 -0.58
C TYR A 68 -9.02 -5.17 -0.82
N VAL A 69 -7.99 -4.50 -1.36
CA VAL A 69 -8.07 -3.06 -1.70
C VAL A 69 -9.03 -2.81 -2.87
N THR A 70 -9.05 -3.72 -3.85
CA THR A 70 -9.96 -3.65 -5.00
C THR A 70 -11.43 -3.76 -4.58
N GLU A 71 -11.77 -4.69 -3.70
CA GLU A 71 -13.13 -4.85 -3.18
C GLU A 71 -13.56 -3.66 -2.32
N TRP A 72 -12.63 -3.13 -1.52
CA TRP A 72 -12.87 -1.94 -0.72
C TRP A 72 -13.19 -0.73 -1.61
N THR A 73 -12.38 -0.47 -2.65
CA THR A 73 -12.59 0.68 -3.55
C THR A 73 -13.90 0.60 -4.33
N ARG A 74 -14.28 -0.61 -4.80
CA ARG A 74 -15.59 -0.85 -5.42
C ARG A 74 -16.75 -0.51 -4.50
N THR A 75 -16.61 -0.82 -3.21
CA THR A 75 -17.64 -0.50 -2.20
C THR A 75 -17.64 0.99 -1.83
N ALA A 76 -16.47 1.64 -1.88
CA ALA A 76 -16.30 3.04 -1.51
C ALA A 76 -16.84 4.02 -2.59
N GLY A 77 -16.83 3.62 -3.86
CA GLY A 77 -17.49 4.35 -4.95
C GLY A 77 -16.69 4.35 -6.25
N GLU A 78 -17.38 4.65 -7.36
CA GLU A 78 -16.86 4.55 -8.73
C GLU A 78 -15.61 5.41 -8.97
N GLU A 79 -15.53 6.60 -8.36
CA GLU A 79 -14.35 7.47 -8.49
C GLU A 79 -13.10 6.83 -7.87
N LEU A 80 -13.25 6.22 -6.69
CA LEU A 80 -12.15 5.53 -6.03
C LEU A 80 -11.77 4.24 -6.75
N GLU A 81 -12.74 3.48 -7.25
CA GLU A 81 -12.47 2.29 -8.07
C GLU A 81 -11.70 2.67 -9.34
N SER A 82 -12.14 3.72 -10.04
CA SER A 82 -11.47 4.21 -11.26
C SER A 82 -10.05 4.69 -10.97
N PHE A 83 -9.86 5.45 -9.89
CA PHE A 83 -8.55 5.93 -9.48
C PHE A 83 -7.62 4.77 -9.08
N TRP A 84 -8.13 3.77 -8.38
CA TRP A 84 -7.37 2.59 -8.03
C TRP A 84 -6.93 1.77 -9.25
N ILE A 85 -7.81 1.59 -10.23
CA ILE A 85 -7.47 0.93 -11.51
C ILE A 85 -6.36 1.72 -12.23
N TYR A 86 -6.47 3.06 -12.26
CA TYR A 86 -5.44 3.93 -12.82
C TYR A 86 -4.08 3.73 -12.13
N LEU A 87 -4.03 3.70 -10.79
CA LEU A 87 -2.81 3.50 -10.02
C LEU A 87 -2.16 2.14 -10.29
N GLN A 88 -2.95 1.07 -10.39
CA GLN A 88 -2.47 -0.26 -10.73
C GLN A 88 -1.83 -0.28 -12.13
N ASN A 89 -2.48 0.33 -13.12
CA ASN A 89 -1.94 0.44 -14.47
C ASN A 89 -0.64 1.26 -14.50
N LEU A 90 -0.60 2.37 -13.76
CA LEU A 90 0.58 3.22 -13.67
C LEU A 90 1.76 2.46 -13.05
N ALA A 91 1.53 1.68 -11.99
CA ALA A 91 2.56 0.85 -11.37
C ALA A 91 3.03 -0.29 -12.28
N ALA A 92 2.16 -0.85 -13.14
CA ALA A 92 2.51 -1.95 -14.05
C ALA A 92 3.50 -1.56 -15.17
N LEU A 93 3.68 -0.26 -15.42
CA LEU A 93 4.63 0.27 -16.42
C LEU A 93 6.10 0.26 -15.96
N HIS A 94 6.36 -0.12 -14.70
CA HIS A 94 7.69 -0.18 -14.09
C HIS A 94 8.08 -1.62 -13.75
#